data_AF-A0A797M576-F1
#
_entry.id   AF-A0A797M576-F1
#
_cell.length_a   1.000
_cell.length_b   1.000
_cell.length_c   1.000
_cell.angle_alpha   90.00
_cell.angle_beta   90.00
_cell.angle_gamma   90.00
#
_symmetry.space_group_name_H-M   'P 1'
#
loop_
_entity.id
_entity.type
_entity.pdbx_description
1 polymer ?
#
loop_
_entity_poly.entity_id
_entity_poly.type
_entity_poly.pdbx_seq_one_letter_code
_entity_poly.pdbx_strand_id
1 'polypeptide(L)'
;MKFSKFSELVNRILSNNHSHRRDMDVTIVVHSPGSIGSTPSVEVQSIHAGFDWDSGKVLIFPSQPLTTLTPEQITDITDSVRKGQSWHAYQEYKKHQEQLEKLSIELDAAKQRIAELEGNRTALAVENELARKAVQAFCDVVGDNTEVIAEVVGRDGVLVILEAMKATGNMPATDAFLAEVRAQGVEMFAECAYTLEHHDHAVAFAAELRKGGNQ
;
A
#
# COMPACT_ATOMS: atom_id res chain seq x y z
N MET A 1 -34.95 30.74 26.91
CA MET A 1 -35.12 31.95 27.74
C MET A 1 -36.29 32.78 27.20
N LYS A 2 -37.06 33.49 28.03
CA LYS A 2 -38.14 34.39 27.55
C LYS A 2 -37.55 35.70 26.99
N PHE A 3 -38.22 36.33 26.04
CA PHE A 3 -37.73 37.55 25.37
C PHE A 3 -37.54 38.74 26.33
N SER A 4 -38.40 38.91 27.34
CA SER A 4 -38.25 39.95 28.36
C SER A 4 -36.91 39.85 29.08
N LYS A 5 -36.57 38.66 29.57
CA LYS A 5 -35.28 38.38 30.22
C LYS A 5 -34.09 38.54 29.27
N PHE A 6 -34.25 38.18 28.00
CA PHE A 6 -33.23 38.44 26.97
C PHE A 6 -32.99 39.95 26.81
N SER A 7 -34.06 40.74 26.69
CA SER A 7 -33.99 42.20 26.56
C SER A 7 -33.35 42.85 27.79
N GLU A 8 -33.67 42.39 29.00
CA GLU A 8 -33.00 42.85 30.23
C GLU A 8 -31.48 42.62 30.20
N LEU A 9 -31.04 41.45 29.73
CA LEU A 9 -29.60 41.14 29.61
C LEU A 9 -28.91 42.02 28.57
N VAL A 10 -29.56 42.25 27.41
CA VAL A 10 -29.05 43.16 26.38
C VAL A 10 -28.94 44.60 26.92
N ASN A 11 -29.99 45.10 27.58
CA ASN A 11 -30.01 46.43 28.18
C ASN A 11 -28.93 46.58 29.26
N ARG A 12 -28.67 45.53 30.04
CA ARG A 12 -27.59 45.53 31.03
C ARG A 12 -26.21 45.67 30.38
N ILE A 13 -25.96 44.99 29.26
CA ILE A 13 -24.70 45.09 28.50
C ILE A 13 -24.53 46.51 27.94
N LEU A 14 -25.61 47.09 27.40
CA LEU A 14 -25.61 48.45 26.87
C LEU A 14 -25.40 49.51 27.96
N SER A 15 -25.90 49.29 29.18
CA SER A 15 -25.76 50.22 30.31
C SER A 15 -24.37 50.24 30.96
N ASN A 16 -23.47 49.33 30.58
CA ASN A 16 -22.16 49.20 31.19
C ASN A 16 -21.15 50.13 30.50
N ASN A 17 -20.48 51.02 31.23
CA ASN A 17 -19.59 52.07 30.66
C ASN A 17 -18.47 51.56 29.72
N HIS A 18 -18.13 50.27 29.76
CA HIS A 18 -17.16 49.65 28.84
C HIS A 18 -17.70 49.45 27.40
N SER A 19 -19.01 49.38 27.20
CA SER A 19 -19.63 49.16 25.87
C SER A 19 -19.86 50.46 25.10
N HIS A 20 -19.78 51.62 25.74
CA HIS A 20 -20.03 52.93 25.09
C HIS A 20 -18.97 53.39 24.09
N ARG A 21 -17.86 52.66 23.90
CA ARG A 21 -16.77 53.08 23.01
C ARG A 21 -16.81 52.46 21.61
N ARG A 22 -17.60 51.41 21.37
CA ARG A 22 -17.71 50.73 20.07
C ARG A 22 -19.09 50.13 19.89
N ASP A 23 -19.62 50.25 18.67
CA ASP A 23 -20.78 49.45 18.25
C ASP A 23 -20.38 47.96 18.27
N MET A 24 -21.25 47.11 18.82
CA MET A 24 -20.92 45.71 19.10
C MET A 24 -21.61 44.79 18.10
N ASP A 25 -20.84 43.92 17.45
CA ASP A 25 -21.40 42.89 16.58
C ASP A 25 -22.12 41.80 17.39
N VAL A 26 -23.30 41.39 16.90
CA VAL A 26 -24.05 40.27 17.49
C VAL A 26 -23.63 38.98 16.79
N THR A 27 -23.05 38.05 17.53
CA THR A 27 -22.57 36.77 17.00
C THR A 27 -23.12 35.58 17.79
N ILE A 28 -23.28 34.44 17.12
CA ILE A 28 -23.65 33.14 17.70
C ILE A 28 -22.38 32.31 17.86
N VAL A 29 -22.09 31.86 19.08
CA VAL A 29 -20.93 31.02 19.36
C VAL A 29 -21.04 29.67 18.65
N VAL A 30 -19.96 29.28 17.98
CA VAL A 30 -19.80 27.95 17.38
C VAL A 30 -19.10 27.06 18.41
N HIS A 31 -19.68 25.89 18.68
CA HIS A 31 -19.02 24.92 19.53
C HIS A 31 -17.86 24.26 18.77
N SER A 32 -16.63 24.62 19.12
CA SER A 32 -15.41 24.09 18.51
C SER A 32 -14.49 23.52 19.60
N PRO A 33 -14.61 22.23 19.94
CA PRO A 33 -13.75 21.59 20.94
C PRO A 33 -12.27 21.74 20.56
N GLY A 34 -11.43 22.16 21.50
CA GLY A 34 -9.98 22.30 21.28
C GLY A 34 -9.53 23.56 20.53
N SER A 35 -10.43 24.53 20.29
CA SER A 35 -10.01 25.83 19.72
C SER A 35 -9.12 26.61 20.70
N ILE A 36 -7.99 27.12 20.23
CA ILE A 36 -7.11 28.02 21.00
C ILE A 36 -7.24 29.43 20.40
N GLY A 37 -7.57 30.42 21.23
CA GLY A 37 -7.71 31.81 20.82
C GLY A 37 -9.10 32.38 21.03
N SER A 38 -9.50 33.33 20.19
CA SER A 38 -10.82 33.98 20.26
C SER A 38 -11.95 32.96 20.14
N THR A 39 -13.07 33.23 20.84
CA THR A 39 -14.25 32.38 20.78
C THR A 39 -14.78 32.32 19.34
N PRO A 40 -14.80 31.15 18.70
CA PRO A 40 -15.32 31.03 17.34
C PRO A 40 -16.80 31.35 17.34
N SER A 41 -17.22 32.23 16.45
CA SER A 41 -18.61 32.67 16.34
C SER A 41 -18.96 33.03 14.90
N VAL A 42 -20.26 33.04 14.61
CA VAL A 42 -20.83 33.42 13.31
C VAL A 42 -21.72 34.64 13.54
N GLU A 43 -21.61 35.64 12.68
CA GLU A 43 -22.42 36.85 12.75
C GLU A 43 -23.91 36.57 12.57
N VAL A 44 -24.75 37.37 13.23
CA VAL A 44 -26.19 37.36 13.02
C VAL A 44 -26.55 38.24 11.82
N GLN A 45 -27.13 37.64 10.80
CA GLN A 45 -27.58 38.34 9.60
C GLN A 45 -28.91 39.05 9.82
N SER A 46 -29.86 38.41 10.50
CA SER A 46 -31.19 39.00 10.75
C SER A 46 -31.89 38.40 11.97
N ILE A 47 -32.82 39.17 12.53
CA ILE A 47 -33.65 38.76 13.67
C ILE A 47 -35.11 39.08 13.32
N HIS A 48 -35.99 38.08 13.43
CA HIS A 48 -37.41 38.21 13.08
C HIS A 48 -38.29 37.69 14.22
N ALA A 49 -39.48 38.28 14.37
CA ALA A 49 -40.56 37.66 15.13
C ALA A 49 -41.15 36.50 14.29
N GLY A 50 -41.40 35.36 14.93
CA GLY A 50 -42.02 34.22 14.27
C GLY A 50 -43.47 34.53 13.86
N PHE A 51 -43.89 33.94 12.73
CA PHE A 51 -45.21 34.12 12.14
C PHE A 51 -45.96 32.79 12.09
N ASP A 52 -47.29 32.84 12.17
CA ASP A 52 -48.20 31.67 12.13
C ASP A 52 -47.78 30.57 13.14
N TRP A 53 -47.18 29.48 12.66
CA TRP A 53 -46.73 28.31 13.44
C TRP A 53 -45.58 28.63 14.40
N ASP A 54 -44.87 29.74 14.17
CA ASP A 54 -43.78 30.22 15.03
C ASP A 54 -44.17 31.41 15.91
N SER A 55 -45.48 31.74 15.99
CA SER A 55 -45.96 32.83 16.84
C SER A 55 -45.46 32.70 18.29
N GLY A 56 -44.96 33.81 18.83
CA GLY A 56 -44.36 33.87 20.17
C GLY A 56 -42.88 33.49 20.24
N LYS A 57 -42.23 33.17 19.11
CA LYS A 57 -40.78 32.94 19.02
C LYS A 57 -40.07 34.15 18.40
N VAL A 58 -38.80 34.32 18.74
CA VAL A 58 -37.87 35.22 18.05
C VAL A 58 -36.85 34.35 17.36
N LEU A 59 -36.74 34.50 16.04
CA LEU A 59 -35.85 33.72 15.18
C LEU A 59 -34.62 34.55 14.86
N ILE A 60 -33.44 33.98 15.12
CA ILE A 60 -32.14 34.60 14.84
C ILE A 60 -31.49 33.81 13.72
N PHE A 61 -31.18 34.48 12.61
CA PHE A 61 -30.59 33.87 11.43
C PHE A 61 -29.12 34.24 11.36
N PRO A 62 -28.20 33.29 11.58
CA PRO A 62 -26.77 33.51 11.35
C PRO A 62 -26.47 33.69 9.85
N SER A 63 -25.37 34.36 9.55
CA SER A 63 -24.86 34.52 8.17
C SER A 63 -24.43 33.20 7.52
N GLN A 64 -24.15 32.17 8.34
CA GLN A 64 -23.92 30.80 7.90
C GLN A 64 -24.94 29.85 8.54
N PRO A 65 -25.57 28.94 7.77
CA PRO A 65 -26.55 28.01 8.31
C PRO A 65 -25.92 27.03 9.32
N LEU A 66 -26.60 26.83 10.45
CA LEU A 66 -26.16 25.90 11.49
C LEU A 66 -26.78 24.52 11.26
N THR A 67 -25.99 23.47 11.48
CA THR A 67 -26.44 22.07 11.40
C THR A 67 -26.46 21.45 12.80
N THR A 68 -27.49 20.67 13.09
CA THR A 68 -27.58 19.92 14.35
C THR A 68 -26.76 18.64 14.26
N LEU A 69 -25.81 18.45 15.17
CA LEU A 69 -25.08 17.20 15.32
C LEU A 69 -25.84 16.25 16.25
N THR A 70 -25.75 14.95 16.00
CA THR A 70 -26.26 13.93 16.92
C THR A 70 -25.34 13.81 18.15
N PRO A 71 -25.83 13.33 19.31
CA PRO A 71 -24.99 13.09 20.48
C PRO A 71 -23.78 12.20 20.19
N GLU A 72 -23.94 11.18 19.33
CA GLU A 72 -22.87 10.29 18.88
C GLU A 72 -21.79 11.04 18.08
N GLN A 73 -22.19 11.91 17.15
CA GLN A 73 -21.25 12.74 16.40
C GLN A 73 -20.46 13.68 17.33
N ILE A 74 -21.11 14.23 18.36
CA ILE A 74 -20.45 15.11 19.34
C ILE A 74 -19.41 14.31 20.15
N THR A 75 -19.73 13.09 20.59
CA THR A 75 -18.77 12.24 21.30
C THR A 75 -17.59 11.87 20.42
N ASP A 76 -17.83 11.49 19.16
CA ASP A 76 -16.78 11.11 18.22
C ASP A 76 -15.82 12.28 17.91
N ILE A 77 -16.38 13.49 17.71
CA ILE A 77 -15.56 14.70 17.50
C ILE A 77 -14.72 15.00 18.75
N THR A 78 -15.32 14.90 19.94
CA THR A 78 -14.62 15.19 21.20
C THR A 78 -13.50 14.20 21.47
N ASP A 79 -13.75 12.90 21.23
CA ASP A 79 -12.76 11.84 21.39
C ASP A 79 -11.63 11.95 20.35
N SER A 80 -11.97 12.30 19.10
CA SER A 80 -11.00 12.57 18.03
C SER A 80 -10.07 13.73 18.39
N VAL A 81 -10.62 14.87 18.82
CA VAL A 81 -9.83 16.04 19.23
C VAL A 81 -8.93 15.70 20.43
N ARG A 82 -9.46 14.97 21.42
CA ARG A 82 -8.68 14.55 22.60
C ARG A 82 -7.52 13.64 22.23
N LYS A 83 -7.77 12.65 21.36
CA LYS A 83 -6.70 11.76 20.85
C LYS A 83 -5.66 12.57 20.08
N GLY A 84 -6.11 13.38 19.11
CA GLY A 84 -5.23 14.17 18.25
C GLY A 84 -4.39 15.24 18.97
N GLN A 85 -4.88 15.79 20.08
CA GLN A 85 -4.14 16.79 20.88
C GLN A 85 -3.27 16.19 21.99
N SER A 86 -3.34 14.87 22.23
CA SER A 86 -2.55 14.26 23.29
C SER A 86 -1.08 14.10 22.89
N TRP A 87 -0.17 14.36 23.83
CA TRP A 87 1.27 14.08 23.66
C TRP A 87 1.54 12.62 23.28
N HIS A 88 0.71 11.70 23.77
CA HIS A 88 0.82 10.27 23.46
C HIS A 88 0.51 9.95 22.00
N ALA A 89 -0.51 10.58 21.40
CA ALA A 89 -0.76 10.42 19.97
C ALA A 89 0.38 10.97 19.11
N TYR A 90 1.01 12.08 19.53
CA TYR A 90 2.22 12.58 18.87
C TYR A 90 3.40 11.60 18.98
N GLN A 91 3.60 10.98 20.15
CA GLN A 91 4.63 9.96 20.34
C GLN A 91 4.40 8.73 19.46
N GLU A 92 3.16 8.26 19.34
CA GLU A 92 2.79 7.15 18.46
C GLU A 92 2.99 7.51 16.98
N TYR A 93 2.53 8.69 16.57
CA TYR A 93 2.77 9.21 15.22
C TYR A 93 4.25 9.24 14.88
N LYS A 94 5.09 9.76 15.79
CA LYS A 94 6.54 9.80 15.62
C LYS A 94 7.14 8.40 15.44
N LYS A 95 6.73 7.43 16.27
CA LYS A 95 7.17 6.03 16.15
C LYS A 95 6.77 5.42 14.81
N HIS A 96 5.54 5.64 14.37
CA HIS A 96 5.07 5.15 13.07
C HIS A 96 5.83 5.81 11.92
N GLN A 97 6.15 7.09 12.02
CA GLN A 97 6.96 7.79 11.03
C GLN A 97 8.38 7.21 10.94
N GLU A 98 9.03 6.94 12.08
CA GLU A 98 10.34 6.27 12.14
C GLU A 98 10.29 4.85 11.54
N GLN A 99 9.20 4.11 11.80
CA GLN A 99 8.99 2.78 11.20
C GLN A 99 8.84 2.86 9.68
N LEU A 100 8.05 3.81 9.17
CA LEU A 100 7.86 4.01 7.73
C LEU A 100 9.17 4.35 7.02
N GLU A 101 9.99 5.21 7.62
CA GLU A 101 11.31 5.55 7.08
C GLU A 101 12.22 4.32 7.02
N LYS A 102 12.24 3.53 8.09
CA LYS A 102 13.00 2.27 8.12
C LYS A 102 12.55 1.30 7.03
N LEU A 103 11.25 1.06 6.91
CA LEU A 103 10.69 0.17 5.88
C LEU A 103 10.99 0.69 4.47
N SER A 104 10.99 2.02 4.26
CA SER A 104 11.35 2.62 2.97
C SER A 104 12.79 2.29 2.58
N ILE A 105 13.73 2.40 3.53
CA ILE A 105 15.15 2.06 3.28
C ILE A 105 15.32 0.57 2.97
N GLU A 106 14.65 -0.30 3.73
CA GLU A 106 14.70 -1.75 3.51
C GLU A 106 14.11 -2.13 2.14
N LEU A 107 13.02 -1.48 1.72
CA LEU A 107 12.41 -1.69 0.42
C LEU A 107 13.35 -1.30 -0.73
N ASP A 108 14.03 -0.16 -0.62
CA ASP A 108 14.97 0.28 -1.65
C ASP A 108 16.21 -0.61 -1.72
N ALA A 109 16.72 -1.07 -0.57
CA ALA A 109 17.80 -2.06 -0.52
C ALA A 109 17.39 -3.40 -1.17
N ALA A 110 16.17 -3.88 -0.89
CA ALA A 110 15.64 -5.10 -1.49
C ALA A 110 15.50 -4.96 -3.03
N LYS A 111 15.02 -3.82 -3.52
CA LYS A 111 14.94 -3.55 -4.97
C LYS A 111 16.30 -3.57 -5.64
N GLN A 112 17.31 -2.95 -5.02
CA GLN A 112 18.69 -2.98 -5.55
C GLN A 112 19.23 -4.42 -5.59
N ARG A 113 18.99 -5.20 -4.54
CA ARG A 113 19.42 -6.60 -4.49
C ARG A 113 18.75 -7.46 -5.56
N ILE A 114 17.47 -7.25 -5.84
CA ILE A 114 16.75 -7.93 -6.92
C ILE A 114 17.38 -7.59 -8.27
N ALA A 115 17.62 -6.31 -8.56
CA ALA A 115 18.24 -5.90 -9.82
C ALA A 115 19.65 -6.51 -10.02
N GLU A 116 20.44 -6.60 -8.95
CA GLU A 116 21.75 -7.25 -8.98
C GLU A 116 21.63 -8.75 -9.28
N LEU A 117 20.70 -9.45 -8.61
CA LEU A 117 20.46 -10.88 -8.83
C LEU A 117 19.94 -11.17 -10.23
N GLU A 118 19.06 -10.32 -10.77
CA GLU A 118 18.60 -10.42 -12.15
C GLU A 118 19.76 -10.26 -13.14
N GLY A 119 20.64 -9.28 -12.92
CA GLY A 119 21.86 -9.10 -13.70
C GLY A 119 22.75 -10.35 -13.68
N ASN A 120 23.04 -10.87 -12.49
CA ASN A 120 23.85 -12.09 -12.34
C ASN A 120 23.19 -13.31 -13.00
N ARG A 121 21.86 -13.45 -12.91
CA ARG A 121 21.13 -14.54 -13.57
C ARG A 121 21.23 -14.46 -15.08
N THR A 122 21.15 -13.26 -15.66
CA THR A 122 21.30 -13.08 -17.11
C THR A 122 22.72 -13.42 -17.58
N ALA A 123 23.74 -13.00 -16.84
CA ALA A 123 25.13 -13.34 -17.14
C ALA A 123 25.37 -14.87 -17.10
N LEU A 124 24.90 -15.53 -16.04
CA LEU A 124 24.99 -16.98 -15.89
C LEU A 124 24.21 -17.74 -16.98
N ALA A 125 23.08 -17.23 -17.42
CA ALA A 125 22.32 -17.84 -18.52
C ALA A 125 23.11 -17.77 -19.84
N VAL A 126 23.76 -16.63 -20.13
CA VAL A 126 24.63 -16.48 -21.31
C VAL A 126 25.84 -17.41 -21.23
N GLU A 127 26.48 -17.49 -20.07
CA GLU A 127 27.63 -18.37 -19.84
C GLU A 127 27.25 -19.85 -20.02
N ASN A 128 26.12 -20.29 -19.46
CA ASN A 128 25.61 -21.64 -19.64
C ASN A 128 25.28 -21.96 -21.10
N GLU A 129 24.69 -21.01 -21.85
CA GLU A 129 24.39 -21.22 -23.27
C GLU A 129 25.68 -21.35 -24.10
N LEU A 130 26.72 -20.58 -23.76
CA LEU A 130 28.05 -20.71 -24.37
C LEU A 130 28.68 -22.07 -24.04
N ALA A 131 28.63 -22.49 -22.78
CA ALA A 131 29.13 -23.79 -22.35
C ALA A 131 28.41 -24.94 -23.07
N ARG A 132 27.08 -24.87 -23.17
CA ARG A 132 26.26 -25.84 -23.91
C ARG A 132 26.64 -25.92 -25.38
N LYS A 133 26.84 -24.77 -26.04
CA LYS A 133 27.30 -24.71 -27.45
C LYS A 133 28.71 -25.29 -27.61
N ALA A 134 29.62 -25.00 -26.69
CA ALA A 134 30.97 -25.55 -26.72
C ALA A 134 30.94 -27.09 -26.58
N VAL A 135 30.17 -27.61 -25.62
CA VAL A 135 29.96 -29.06 -25.46
C VAL A 135 29.36 -29.68 -26.70
N GLN A 136 28.35 -29.04 -27.32
CA GLN A 136 27.77 -29.53 -28.57
C GLN A 136 28.81 -29.63 -29.70
N ALA A 137 29.63 -28.59 -29.89
CA ALA A 137 30.68 -28.61 -30.89
C ALA A 137 31.71 -29.74 -30.63
N PHE A 138 32.05 -30.00 -29.37
CA PHE A 138 32.88 -31.16 -29.00
C PHE A 138 32.19 -32.49 -29.31
N CYS A 139 30.90 -32.64 -28.99
CA CYS A 139 30.10 -33.81 -29.32
C CYS A 139 30.04 -34.09 -30.82
N ASP A 140 29.85 -33.06 -31.63
CA ASP A 140 29.78 -33.17 -33.09
C ASP A 140 31.13 -33.68 -33.64
N VAL A 141 32.25 -33.09 -33.21
CA VAL A 141 33.60 -33.52 -33.63
C VAL A 141 33.92 -34.95 -33.20
N VAL A 142 33.53 -35.37 -32.00
CA VAL A 142 33.73 -36.76 -31.55
C VAL A 142 32.83 -37.71 -32.33
N GLY A 143 31.58 -37.31 -32.61
CA GLY A 143 30.64 -38.05 -33.45
C GLY A 143 31.20 -38.30 -34.86
N ASP A 144 31.68 -37.24 -35.52
CA ASP A 144 32.28 -37.31 -36.85
C ASP A 144 33.53 -38.21 -36.90
N ASN A 145 34.27 -38.31 -35.79
CA ASN A 145 35.48 -39.12 -35.68
C ASN A 145 35.27 -40.49 -35.03
N THR A 146 34.02 -40.93 -34.84
CA THR A 146 33.69 -42.13 -34.07
C THR A 146 34.38 -43.40 -34.58
N GLU A 147 34.50 -43.57 -35.91
CA GLU A 147 35.14 -44.76 -36.49
C GLU A 147 36.64 -44.82 -36.17
N VAL A 148 37.34 -43.69 -36.27
CA VAL A 148 38.76 -43.58 -35.92
C VAL A 148 38.97 -43.77 -34.41
N ILE A 149 38.07 -43.24 -33.58
CA ILE A 149 38.13 -43.42 -32.13
C ILE A 149 37.89 -44.90 -31.77
N ALA A 150 36.97 -45.58 -32.46
CA ALA A 150 36.69 -47.00 -32.24
C ALA A 150 37.91 -47.90 -32.50
N GLU A 151 38.81 -47.51 -33.41
CA GLU A 151 40.07 -48.23 -33.65
C GLU A 151 41.05 -48.12 -32.47
N VAL A 152 40.98 -47.04 -31.68
CA VAL A 152 41.88 -46.79 -30.55
C VAL A 152 41.33 -47.34 -29.24
N VAL A 153 40.06 -47.11 -28.93
CA VAL A 153 39.45 -47.47 -27.63
C VAL A 153 38.47 -48.64 -27.71
N GLY A 154 38.23 -49.20 -28.90
CA GLY A 154 37.25 -50.26 -29.12
C GLY A 154 35.79 -49.77 -29.07
N ARG A 155 34.86 -50.60 -29.55
CA ARG A 155 33.42 -50.27 -29.61
C ARG A 155 32.82 -49.99 -28.22
N ASP A 156 33.24 -50.76 -27.21
CA ASP A 156 32.77 -50.58 -25.84
C ASP A 156 33.28 -49.26 -25.24
N GLY A 157 34.52 -48.86 -25.56
CA GLY A 157 35.08 -47.56 -25.16
C GLY A 157 34.35 -46.37 -25.80
N VAL A 158 33.98 -46.50 -27.08
CA VAL A 158 33.14 -45.50 -27.79
C VAL A 158 31.76 -45.37 -27.14
N LEU A 159 31.13 -46.47 -26.74
CA LEU A 159 29.82 -46.44 -26.09
C LEU A 159 29.86 -45.65 -24.78
N VAL A 160 30.89 -45.87 -23.95
CA VAL A 160 31.09 -45.13 -22.69
C VAL A 160 31.28 -43.63 -22.94
N ILE A 161 32.04 -43.26 -23.99
CA ILE A 161 32.24 -41.85 -24.37
C ILE A 161 30.91 -41.21 -24.80
N LEU A 162 30.14 -41.88 -25.66
CA LEU A 162 28.85 -41.36 -26.14
C LEU A 162 27.83 -41.22 -25.00
N GLU A 163 27.79 -42.15 -24.05
CA GLU A 163 26.93 -42.05 -22.86
C GLU A 163 27.33 -40.86 -21.98
N ALA A 164 28.62 -40.68 -21.71
CA ALA A 164 29.13 -39.54 -20.93
C ALA A 164 28.86 -38.19 -21.62
N MET A 165 28.98 -38.13 -22.95
CA MET A 165 28.66 -36.94 -23.75
C MET A 165 27.17 -36.60 -23.67
N LYS A 166 26.28 -37.59 -23.81
CA LYS A 166 24.84 -37.41 -23.69
C LYS A 166 24.43 -36.88 -22.30
N ALA A 167 25.09 -37.37 -21.25
CA ALA A 167 24.88 -36.90 -19.88
C ALA A 167 25.43 -35.48 -19.63
N THR A 168 26.41 -35.03 -20.40
CA THR A 168 27.00 -33.68 -20.26
C THR A 168 26.20 -32.62 -21.04
N GLY A 169 25.64 -32.98 -22.19
CA GLY A 169 24.85 -32.05 -23.04
C GLY A 169 23.41 -31.82 -22.56
N ASN A 170 22.75 -32.84 -22.01
CA ASN A 170 21.54 -32.66 -21.22
C ASN A 170 21.98 -32.21 -19.83
N MET A 171 21.66 -30.99 -19.40
CA MET A 171 21.97 -30.49 -18.06
C MET A 171 20.73 -30.61 -17.17
N PRO A 172 20.33 -31.82 -16.73
CA PRO A 172 19.03 -32.05 -16.08
C PRO A 172 18.89 -31.28 -14.77
N ALA A 173 20.00 -30.99 -14.08
CA ALA A 173 20.00 -30.17 -12.87
C ALA A 173 19.63 -28.71 -13.16
N THR A 174 20.13 -28.15 -14.27
CA THR A 174 19.79 -26.79 -14.72
C THR A 174 18.35 -26.72 -15.19
N ASP A 175 17.89 -27.71 -15.95
CA ASP A 175 16.50 -27.77 -16.42
C ASP A 175 15.51 -27.92 -15.25
N ALA A 176 15.84 -28.75 -14.27
CA ALA A 176 15.06 -28.90 -13.04
C ALA A 176 15.03 -27.59 -12.21
N PHE A 177 16.16 -26.89 -12.10
CA PHE A 177 16.21 -25.60 -11.42
C PHE A 177 15.36 -24.53 -12.12
N LEU A 178 15.44 -24.44 -13.45
CA LEU A 178 14.63 -23.49 -14.23
C LEU A 178 13.14 -23.83 -14.17
N ALA A 179 12.79 -25.12 -14.16
CA ALA A 179 11.43 -25.58 -13.94
C ALA A 179 10.89 -25.17 -12.56
N GLU A 180 11.71 -25.31 -11.52
CA GLU A 180 11.36 -24.88 -10.15
C GLU A 180 11.12 -23.37 -10.08
N VAL A 181 12.00 -22.56 -10.66
CA VAL A 181 11.85 -21.09 -10.69
C VAL A 181 10.57 -20.68 -11.43
N ARG A 182 10.23 -21.35 -12.54
CA ARG A 182 8.97 -21.10 -13.25
C ARG A 182 7.76 -21.50 -12.41
N ALA A 183 7.81 -22.64 -11.72
CA ALA A 183 6.74 -23.11 -10.84
C ALA A 183 6.48 -22.11 -9.69
N GLN A 184 7.54 -21.62 -9.04
CA GLN A 184 7.43 -20.62 -7.98
C GLN A 184 6.82 -19.29 -8.48
N GLY A 185 7.16 -18.87 -9.70
CA GLY A 185 6.54 -17.68 -10.30
C GLY A 185 5.03 -17.83 -10.54
N VAL A 186 4.58 -19.02 -10.95
CA VAL A 186 3.16 -19.33 -11.14
C VAL A 186 2.43 -19.38 -9.79
N GLU A 187 3.04 -19.96 -8.76
CA GLU A 187 2.49 -20.00 -7.40
C GLU A 187 2.33 -18.59 -6.81
N MET A 188 3.37 -17.75 -6.93
CA MET A 188 3.32 -16.37 -6.48
C MET A 188 2.22 -15.56 -7.19
N PHE A 189 2.02 -15.78 -8.49
CA PHE A 189 0.92 -15.16 -9.24
C PHE A 189 -0.45 -15.64 -8.73
N ALA A 190 -0.59 -16.94 -8.46
CA ALA A 190 -1.82 -17.53 -7.94
C ALA A 190 -2.20 -17.00 -6.54
N GLU A 191 -1.21 -16.73 -5.69
CA GLU A 191 -1.42 -16.15 -4.35
C GLU A 191 -1.83 -14.67 -4.40
N CYS A 192 -1.26 -13.89 -5.32
CA CYS A 192 -1.63 -12.47 -5.48
C CYS A 192 -3.00 -12.28 -6.15
N ALA A 193 -3.39 -13.20 -7.03
CA ALA A 193 -4.66 -13.18 -7.74
C ALA A 193 -5.78 -13.90 -6.96
N TYR A 194 -6.10 -13.42 -5.76
CA TYR A 194 -7.11 -13.95 -4.82
C TYR A 194 -8.55 -14.15 -5.38
N THR A 195 -8.78 -13.81 -6.65
CA THR A 195 -10.12 -13.74 -7.29
C THR A 195 -10.28 -14.67 -8.50
N LEU A 196 -9.26 -15.41 -8.91
CA LEU A 196 -9.39 -16.32 -10.05
C LEU A 196 -9.98 -17.67 -9.59
N GLU A 197 -11.08 -18.11 -10.21
CA GLU A 197 -11.60 -19.50 -10.17
C GLU A 197 -10.58 -20.55 -10.67
N HIS A 198 -9.34 -20.15 -10.92
CA HIS A 198 -8.26 -20.93 -11.52
C HIS A 198 -7.03 -21.06 -10.60
N HIS A 199 -7.14 -20.71 -9.30
CA HIS A 199 -6.05 -20.91 -8.34
C HIS A 199 -5.56 -22.36 -8.34
N ASP A 200 -6.48 -23.32 -8.28
CA ASP A 200 -6.15 -24.75 -8.33
C ASP A 200 -5.48 -25.16 -9.65
N HIS A 201 -5.86 -24.53 -10.77
CA HIS A 201 -5.25 -24.79 -12.07
C HIS A 201 -3.82 -24.24 -12.15
N ALA A 202 -3.55 -23.08 -11.55
CA ALA A 202 -2.22 -22.49 -11.50
C ALA A 202 -1.28 -23.34 -10.62
N VAL A 203 -1.76 -23.81 -9.47
CA VAL A 203 -1.00 -24.73 -8.60
C VAL A 203 -0.73 -26.06 -9.31
N ALA A 204 -1.73 -26.62 -10.02
CA ALA A 204 -1.55 -27.83 -10.81
C ALA A 204 -0.51 -27.63 -11.94
N PHE A 205 -0.56 -26.50 -12.65
CA PHE A 205 0.40 -26.16 -13.71
C PHE A 205 1.82 -25.98 -13.15
N ALA A 206 1.98 -25.34 -11.98
CA ALA A 206 3.27 -25.26 -11.29
C ALA A 206 3.84 -26.64 -10.95
N ALA A 207 3.00 -27.59 -10.51
CA ALA A 207 3.40 -28.96 -10.25
C ALA A 207 3.80 -29.73 -11.54
N GLU A 208 3.18 -29.42 -12.69
CA GLU A 208 3.57 -29.98 -13.98
C GLU A 208 4.92 -29.44 -14.47
N LEU A 209 5.20 -28.15 -14.28
CA LEU A 209 6.48 -27.55 -14.62
C LEU A 209 7.64 -28.27 -13.91
N ARG A 210 7.50 -28.60 -12.61
CA ARG A 210 8.50 -29.35 -11.82
C ARG A 210 8.77 -30.77 -12.34
N LYS A 211 7.80 -31.38 -13.03
CA LYS A 211 7.96 -32.71 -13.66
C LYS A 211 8.63 -32.62 -15.04
N GLY A 212 9.04 -31.43 -15.48
CA GLY A 212 9.59 -31.20 -16.81
C GLY A 212 8.53 -31.16 -17.91
N GLY A 213 7.28 -30.77 -17.58
CA GLY A 213 6.12 -30.84 -18.47
C GLY A 213 6.36 -30.29 -19.88
N ASN A 214 5.83 -31.01 -20.88
CA ASN A 214 5.87 -30.64 -22.29
C ASN A 214 5.30 -29.24 -22.51
N GLN A 215 6.14 -28.33 -23.03
CA GLN A 215 5.67 -27.15 -23.76
C GLN A 215 5.26 -27.53 -25.18
#